data_AF-A0A2K8WRV7-F1
#
_entry.id   AF-A0A2K8WRV7-F1
#
_cell.length_a   1.000
_cell.length_b   1.000
_cell.length_c   1.000
_cell.angle_alpha   90.00
_cell.angle_beta   90.00
_cell.angle_gamma   90.00
#
_symmetry.space_group_name_H-M   'P 1'
#
loop_
_entity.id
_entity.type
_entity.pdbx_description
1 polymer ?
#
loop_
_entity_poly.entity_id
_entity_poly.type
_entity_poly.pdbx_seq_one_letter_code
_entity_poly.pdbx_strand_id
1 'polypeptide(L)'
;MNINPESLKNLKKFAPKWKHGKTQTIRVPIALADQILNYAKQIDNGGNKTKSRDTENVKDSLIEILAKVEAREKGYKSNSATQLIRDLKDLIDS
;
A
#
# COMPACT_ATOMS: atom_id res chain seq x y z
N MET A 1 -0.12 -20.54 -7.33
CA MET A 1 0.45 -21.11 -6.09
C MET A 1 -0.37 -22.33 -5.69
N ASN A 2 0.25 -23.50 -5.55
CA ASN A 2 -0.43 -24.72 -5.13
C ASN A 2 -0.31 -24.83 -3.60
N ILE A 3 -1.37 -24.46 -2.87
CA ILE A 3 -1.36 -24.44 -1.41
C ILE A 3 -1.89 -25.78 -0.91
N ASN A 4 -1.10 -26.47 -0.08
CA ASN A 4 -1.52 -27.71 0.57
C ASN A 4 -2.65 -27.42 1.59
N PRO A 5 -3.88 -27.94 1.40
CA PRO A 5 -5.01 -27.65 2.29
C PRO A 5 -4.81 -28.16 3.72
N GLU A 6 -3.99 -29.19 3.93
CA GLU A 6 -3.65 -29.72 5.26
C GLU A 6 -2.82 -28.72 6.08
N SER A 7 -2.00 -27.91 5.42
CA SER A 7 -1.18 -26.87 6.07
C SER A 7 -2.02 -25.76 6.72
N LEU A 8 -3.29 -25.63 6.31
CA LEU A 8 -4.19 -24.59 6.79
C LEU A 8 -4.98 -25.02 8.04
N LYS A 9 -5.00 -26.32 8.37
CA LYS A 9 -5.85 -26.87 9.45
C LYS A 9 -5.51 -26.32 10.84
N ASN A 10 -4.27 -25.90 11.06
CA ASN A 10 -3.79 -25.36 12.34
C ASN A 10 -3.62 -23.83 12.36
N LEU A 11 -3.96 -23.15 11.28
CA LEU A 11 -3.87 -21.69 11.20
C LEU A 11 -5.04 -21.06 11.97
N LYS A 12 -4.74 -20.54 13.15
CA LYS A 12 -5.67 -19.67 13.89
C LYS A 12 -5.58 -18.27 13.31
N LYS A 13 -6.72 -17.68 12.94
CA LYS A 13 -6.79 -16.27 12.57
C LYS A 13 -6.24 -15.43 13.71
N PHE A 14 -5.27 -14.56 13.42
CA PHE A 14 -4.75 -13.61 14.40
C PHE A 14 -5.88 -12.69 14.85
N ALA A 15 -6.21 -12.76 16.14
CA ALA A 15 -7.13 -11.83 16.78
C ALA A 15 -6.28 -10.86 17.63
N PRO A 16 -6.21 -9.56 17.28
CA PRO A 16 -5.48 -8.60 18.09
C PRO A 16 -6.07 -8.57 19.51
N LYS A 17 -5.20 -8.67 20.52
CA LYS A 17 -5.60 -8.60 21.94
C LYS A 17 -5.92 -7.17 22.41
N TRP A 18 -5.68 -6.17 21.56
CA TRP A 18 -5.95 -4.76 21.86
C TRP A 18 -7.46 -4.54 21.89
N LYS A 19 -8.03 -4.48 23.09
CA LYS A 19 -9.46 -4.22 23.30
C LYS A 19 -9.71 -2.73 23.09
N HIS A 20 -10.66 -2.38 22.22
CA HIS A 20 -11.18 -1.02 22.06
C HIS A 20 -11.89 -0.54 23.34
N GLY A 21 -11.13 -0.13 24.36
CA GLY A 21 -11.63 0.43 25.63
C GLY A 21 -10.85 1.69 26.04
N LYS A 22 -11.50 2.61 26.76
CA LYS A 22 -10.86 3.81 27.35
C LYS A 22 -9.84 3.34 28.41
N THR A 23 -8.59 3.80 28.53
CA THR A 23 -8.04 5.16 28.49
C THR A 23 -6.50 5.06 28.57
N GLN A 24 -5.78 6.10 28.18
CA GLN A 24 -4.35 6.24 28.48
C GLN A 24 -3.99 7.65 28.96
N THR A 25 -3.16 7.71 29.99
CA THR A 25 -2.38 8.90 30.37
C THR A 25 -1.09 8.94 29.56
N ILE A 26 -0.89 10.00 28.79
CA ILE A 26 0.34 10.23 28.01
C ILE A 26 1.13 11.39 28.63
N ARG A 27 2.46 11.28 28.69
CA ARG A 27 3.35 12.39 29.03
C ARG A 27 4.13 12.79 27.79
N VAL A 28 3.65 13.85 27.15
CA VAL A 28 4.23 14.41 25.93
C VAL A 28 4.16 15.94 26.01
N PRO A 29 4.98 16.68 25.24
CA PRO A 29 4.78 18.11 25.07
C PRO A 29 3.35 18.41 24.65
N ILE A 30 2.75 19.45 25.25
CA ILE A 30 1.35 19.82 25.03
C ILE A 30 1.04 19.98 23.53
N ALA A 31 1.98 20.57 22.77
CA ALA A 31 1.85 20.77 21.33
C ALA A 31 1.69 19.48 20.51
N LEU A 32 2.11 18.31 21.04
CA LEU A 32 2.08 17.03 20.34
C LEU A 32 0.95 16.11 20.80
N ALA A 33 0.28 16.43 21.90
CA ALA A 33 -0.73 15.57 22.51
C ALA A 33 -1.84 15.20 21.52
N ASP A 34 -2.40 16.20 20.84
CA ASP A 34 -3.51 16.01 19.91
C ASP A 34 -3.09 15.28 18.63
N GLN A 35 -1.88 15.56 18.13
CA GLN A 35 -1.35 14.89 16.95
C GLN A 35 -1.17 13.39 17.20
N ILE A 36 -0.60 13.03 18.34
CA ILE A 36 -0.37 11.64 18.75
C ILE A 36 -1.70 10.93 18.98
N LEU A 37 -2.65 11.57 19.65
CA LEU A 37 -3.99 10.99 19.88
C LEU A 37 -4.77 10.80 18.58
N ASN A 38 -4.69 11.76 17.65
CA ASN A 38 -5.33 11.64 16.34
C ASN A 38 -4.71 10.52 15.51
N TYR A 39 -3.39 10.42 15.51
CA TYR A 39 -2.67 9.35 14.84
C TYR A 39 -3.03 7.96 15.39
N ALA A 40 -3.04 7.82 16.73
CA ALA A 40 -3.45 6.57 17.37
C ALA A 40 -4.88 6.16 16.97
N LYS A 41 -5.83 7.11 16.95
CA LYS A 41 -7.21 6.86 16.49
C LYS A 41 -7.28 6.42 15.03
N GLN A 42 -6.44 6.99 14.17
CA GLN A 42 -6.37 6.59 12.76
C GLN A 42 -5.85 5.15 12.62
N ILE A 43 -4.88 4.73 13.44
CA ILE A 43 -4.43 3.34 13.48
C ILE A 43 -5.57 2.42 13.93
N ASP A 44 -6.23 2.75 15.05
CA ASP A 44 -7.28 1.93 15.65
C ASP A 44 -8.46 1.71 14.69
N ASN A 45 -8.84 2.75 13.95
CA ASN A 45 -9.93 2.69 12.98
C ASN A 45 -9.52 2.05 11.64
N GLY A 46 -8.31 1.48 11.54
CA GLY A 46 -7.80 0.90 10.29
C GLY A 46 -7.50 1.94 9.20
N GLY A 47 -7.41 3.22 9.58
CA GLY A 47 -7.04 4.36 8.74
C GLY A 47 -5.57 4.34 8.32
N ASN A 48 -4.70 3.66 9.07
CA ASN A 48 -3.41 3.21 8.56
C ASN A 48 -3.56 1.90 7.77
N LYS A 49 -4.39 1.93 6.72
CA LYS A 49 -3.87 1.39 5.47
C LYS A 49 -2.83 2.42 5.06
N THR A 50 -1.57 2.20 5.42
CA THR A 50 -0.48 2.55 4.52
C THR A 50 -0.75 1.80 3.22
N LYS A 51 -1.73 2.28 2.44
CA LYS A 51 -1.47 2.49 1.05
C LYS A 51 -0.32 3.47 1.11
N SER A 52 0.92 2.97 0.98
CA SER A 52 2.03 3.90 0.86
C SER A 52 1.58 4.88 -0.21
N ARG A 53 1.75 6.16 0.04
CA ARG A 53 1.46 7.19 -0.97
C ARG A 53 2.15 6.79 -2.31
N ASP A 54 3.28 6.11 -2.18
CA ASP A 54 4.02 5.41 -3.23
C ASP A 54 3.23 4.28 -3.92
N THR A 55 2.46 3.44 -3.21
CA THR A 55 1.68 2.36 -3.84
C THR A 55 0.46 2.86 -4.62
N GLU A 56 -0.19 3.95 -4.19
CA GLU A 56 -1.25 4.58 -4.99
C GLU A 56 -0.64 5.23 -6.24
N ASN A 57 0.45 5.98 -6.09
CA ASN A 57 1.16 6.59 -7.23
C ASN A 57 1.65 5.53 -8.23
N VAL A 58 2.22 4.41 -7.76
CA VAL A 58 2.69 3.32 -8.63
C VAL A 58 1.52 2.67 -9.38
N LYS A 59 0.38 2.47 -8.71
CA LYS A 59 -0.80 1.90 -9.35
C LYS A 59 -1.32 2.82 -10.46
N ASP A 60 -1.40 4.13 -10.22
CA ASP A 60 -1.88 5.10 -11.19
C ASP A 60 -0.92 5.19 -12.40
N SER A 61 0.40 5.19 -12.15
CA SER A 61 1.42 5.12 -13.22
C SER A 61 1.33 3.83 -14.05
N LEU A 62 1.07 2.68 -13.41
CA LEU A 62 0.86 1.42 -14.14
C LEU A 62 -0.41 1.42 -15.00
N ILE A 63 -1.49 2.05 -14.52
CA ILE A 63 -2.72 2.23 -15.30
C ILE A 63 -2.44 3.09 -16.53
N GLU A 64 -1.66 4.16 -16.38
CA GLU A 64 -1.27 5.02 -17.51
C GLU A 64 -0.43 4.26 -18.54
N ILE A 65 0.58 3.51 -18.09
CA ILE A 65 1.41 2.67 -18.97
C ILE A 65 0.56 1.63 -19.71
N LEU A 66 -0.42 1.01 -19.02
CA LEU A 66 -1.32 0.05 -19.64
C LEU A 66 -2.16 0.69 -20.77
N ALA A 67 -2.70 1.88 -20.55
CA ALA A 67 -3.44 2.60 -21.58
C ALA A 67 -2.58 2.88 -22.83
N LYS A 68 -1.31 3.26 -22.66
CA LYS A 68 -0.37 3.48 -23.78
C LYS A 68 -0.05 2.20 -24.56
N VAL A 69 0.04 1.07 -23.87
CA VAL A 69 0.23 -0.26 -24.47
C VAL A 69 -1.01 -0.67 -25.28
N GLU A 70 -2.21 -0.50 -24.72
CA GLU A 70 -3.47 -0.80 -25.41
C GLU A 70 -3.67 0.07 -26.66
N ALA A 71 -3.32 1.36 -26.57
CA ALA A 71 -3.36 2.30 -27.69
C ALA A 71 -2.25 2.07 -28.73
N ARG A 72 -1.30 1.16 -28.49
CA ARG A 72 -0.15 0.87 -29.36
C ARG A 72 0.64 2.13 -29.72
N GLU A 73 0.86 2.99 -28.74
CA GLU A 73 1.63 4.23 -28.92
C GLU A 73 3.06 3.94 -29.39
N LYS A 74 3.69 4.94 -30.01
CA LYS A 74 5.07 4.81 -30.49
C LYS A 74 6.00 4.53 -29.30
N GLY A 75 6.73 3.41 -29.34
CA GLY A 75 7.60 2.97 -28.25
C GLY A 75 6.94 2.05 -27.22
N TYR A 76 5.65 1.73 -27.37
CA TYR A 76 4.90 0.73 -26.59
C TYR A 76 4.38 -0.44 -27.44
N LYS A 77 4.81 -0.55 -28.71
CA LYS A 77 4.41 -1.64 -29.62
C LYS A 77 5.25 -2.89 -29.33
N SER A 78 4.73 -4.08 -29.66
CA SER A 78 5.45 -5.35 -29.47
C SER A 78 6.81 -5.40 -30.17
N ASN A 79 6.94 -4.71 -31.30
CA ASN A 79 8.18 -4.62 -32.08
C ASN A 79 9.05 -3.40 -31.72
N SER A 80 8.61 -2.54 -30.81
CA SER A 80 9.34 -1.36 -30.34
C SER A 80 8.80 -0.97 -28.96
N ALA A 81 9.41 -1.55 -27.93
CA ALA A 81 9.04 -1.39 -26.52
C ALA A 81 10.02 -0.47 -25.75
N THR A 82 10.82 0.33 -26.45
CA THR A 82 11.88 1.15 -25.84
C THR A 82 11.32 2.15 -24.83
N GLN A 83 10.16 2.75 -25.11
CA GLN A 83 9.52 3.71 -24.20
C GLN A 83 8.88 2.98 -23.01
N LEU A 84 8.22 1.85 -23.25
CA LEU A 84 7.70 0.99 -22.18
C LEU A 84 8.80 0.58 -21.19
N ILE A 85 9.96 0.14 -21.70
CA ILE A 85 11.09 -0.27 -20.83
C ILE A 85 11.62 0.92 -20.02
N ARG A 86 11.65 2.13 -20.60
CA ARG A 86 12.10 3.33 -19.91
C ARG A 86 11.15 3.71 -18.77
N ASP A 87 9.86 3.80 -19.06
CA ASP A 87 8.85 4.16 -18.07
C ASP A 87 8.78 3.15 -16.92
N LEU A 88 8.97 1.85 -17.20
CA LEU A 88 9.06 0.82 -16.18
C LEU A 88 10.32 0.94 -15.31
N LYS A 89 11.45 1.40 -15.87
CA LYS A 89 12.66 1.66 -15.08
C LYS A 89 12.48 2.88 -14.19
N ASP A 90 11.94 3.96 -14.75
CA ASP A 90 11.66 5.20 -14.00
C ASP A 90 10.71 4.92 -12.82
N LEU A 91 9.79 3.95 -12.96
CA LEU A 91 8.88 3.50 -11.90
C LEU A 91 9.53 2.62 -10.82
N ILE A 92 10.64 1.94 -11.14
CA ILE A 92 11.40 1.12 -10.18
C ILE A 92 12.38 2.00 -9.40
N ASP A 93 12.92 3.04 -10.04
CA ASP A 93 13.90 3.96 -9.46
C ASP A 93 13.25 5.13 -8.70
N SER A 94 11.92 5.29 -8.78
CA SER A 94 11.10 6.28 -8.05
C SER A 94 10.68 5.81 -6.67
#